data_AF-A0A7C5IPR4-F1
#
_entry.id   AF-A0A7C5IPR4-F1
#
_cell.length_a   1.000
_cell.length_b   1.000
_cell.length_c   1.000
_cell.angle_alpha   90.00
_cell.angle_beta   90.00
_cell.angle_gamma   90.00
#
_symmetry.space_group_name_H-M   'P 1'
#
loop_
_entity.id
_entity.type
_entity.pdbx_description
1 polymer ?
#
loop_
_entity_poly.entity_id
_entity_poly.type
_entity_poly.pdbx_seq_one_letter_code
_entity_poly.pdbx_strand_id
1 'polypeptide(L)'
;QNENSITLRYLGISNRKIREKPFYRYRLSGLDTNWTYTNDRNVHYINLPGGEYTFTTMARNKNGKWSSTPARFTFSIARKFTDSWLFYALLVAVGLILVLGTFFFAASRSSS
;
A
#
# COMPACT_ATOMS: atom_id res chain seq x y z
N GLN A 1 -7.95 -3.27 -12.75
CA GLN A 1 -6.80 -2.34 -12.68
C GLN A 1 -6.47 -2.13 -11.21
N ASN A 2 -5.23 -2.37 -10.77
CA ASN A 2 -4.90 -2.40 -9.34
C ASN A 2 -4.33 -1.04 -8.90
N GLU A 3 -5.09 -0.30 -8.09
CA GLU A 3 -4.98 1.16 -7.85
C GLU A 3 -3.88 1.60 -6.84
N ASN A 4 -2.83 0.82 -6.58
CA ASN A 4 -1.82 1.17 -5.56
C ASN A 4 -0.37 1.12 -6.10
N SER A 5 -0.11 1.70 -7.27
CA SER A 5 1.28 1.86 -7.78
C SER A 5 1.79 3.27 -7.50
N ILE A 6 2.78 3.41 -6.62
CA ILE A 6 3.47 4.69 -6.39
C ILE A 6 4.83 4.61 -7.09
N THR A 7 5.08 5.55 -7.99
CA THR A 7 6.39 5.75 -8.61
C THR A 7 7.09 6.90 -7.90
N LEU A 8 8.15 6.60 -7.16
CA LEU A 8 9.00 7.60 -6.54
C LEU A 8 10.22 7.83 -7.43
N ARG A 9 10.35 9.05 -7.97
CA ARG A 9 11.56 9.50 -8.67
C ARG A 9 12.35 10.40 -7.73
N TYR A 10 13.64 10.11 -7.55
CA TYR A 10 14.50 10.95 -6.74
C TYR A 10 15.66 11.50 -7.57
N LEU A 11 15.85 12.83 -7.51
CA LEU A 11 16.93 13.52 -8.20
C LEU A 11 18.12 13.70 -7.25
N GLY A 12 19.12 12.83 -7.35
CA GLY A 12 20.46 13.15 -6.89
C GLY A 12 21.22 13.92 -7.97
N ILE A 13 21.85 15.03 -7.61
CA ILE A 13 22.64 15.89 -8.52
C ILE A 13 23.92 15.12 -8.96
N SER A 14 23.79 14.12 -9.85
CA SER A 14 24.93 13.27 -10.27
C SER A 14 24.67 12.56 -11.61
N ASN A 15 24.91 13.25 -12.72
CA ASN A 15 24.58 12.84 -14.10
C ASN A 15 25.44 11.69 -14.69
N ARG A 16 25.54 10.51 -14.06
CA ARG A 16 26.31 9.37 -14.63
C ARG A 16 25.59 8.02 -14.45
N LYS A 17 25.29 7.35 -15.56
CA LYS A 17 24.54 6.07 -15.64
C LYS A 17 25.37 4.81 -15.40
N ILE A 18 26.70 4.87 -15.34
CA ILE A 18 27.56 3.68 -15.24
C ILE A 18 28.64 3.92 -14.19
N ARG A 19 28.54 3.23 -13.06
CA ARG A 19 29.56 3.17 -12.00
C ARG A 19 29.69 1.73 -11.53
N GLU A 20 30.92 1.28 -11.30
CA GLU A 20 31.24 -0.06 -10.78
C GLU A 20 30.61 -0.37 -9.42
N LYS A 21 30.25 0.66 -8.64
CA LYS A 21 29.63 0.51 -7.31
C LYS A 21 28.35 1.34 -7.22
N PRO A 22 27.30 0.82 -6.54
CA PRO A 22 26.02 1.50 -6.39
C PRO A 22 26.18 2.86 -5.71
N PHE A 23 25.61 3.89 -6.34
CA PHE A 23 25.72 5.27 -5.90
C PHE A 23 24.58 5.71 -4.98
N TYR A 24 23.47 4.97 -4.99
CA TYR A 24 22.32 5.25 -4.15
C TYR A 24 21.99 4.02 -3.31
N ARG A 25 21.43 4.27 -2.13
CA ARG A 25 20.74 3.25 -1.35
C ARG A 25 19.40 3.79 -0.89
N TYR A 26 18.40 2.94 -0.88
CA TYR A 26 17.09 3.28 -0.39
C TYR A 26 16.49 2.16 0.45
N ARG A 27 15.50 2.50 1.27
CA ARG A 27 14.63 1.55 1.97
C ARG A 27 13.25 2.17 2.15
N LEU A 28 12.22 1.34 2.14
CA LEU A 28 10.87 1.73 2.52
C LEU A 28 10.55 1.14 3.90
N SER A 29 10.73 1.92 4.96
CA SER A 29 10.33 1.49 6.30
C SER A 29 8.80 1.29 6.32
N GLY A 30 8.36 0.14 6.83
CA GLY A 30 6.98 -0.36 6.72
C GLY A 30 6.82 -1.53 5.74
N LEU A 31 7.82 -1.78 4.88
CA LEU A 31 7.86 -2.91 3.95
C LEU A 31 9.23 -3.61 3.96
N ASP A 32 10.31 -2.84 3.79
CA ASP A 32 11.66 -3.37 3.69
C ASP A 32 12.34 -3.47 5.05
N THR A 33 13.08 -4.56 5.26
CA THR A 33 13.96 -4.74 6.43
C THR A 33 15.38 -4.24 6.19
N ASN A 34 15.86 -4.35 4.95
CA ASN A 34 17.24 -4.04 4.57
C ASN A 34 17.35 -2.89 3.57
N TRP A 35 18.55 -2.34 3.41
CA TRP A 35 18.84 -1.34 2.38
C TRP A 35 18.99 -2.00 1.01
N THR A 36 18.35 -1.44 0.00
CA THR A 36 18.57 -1.78 -1.40
C THR A 36 19.58 -0.82 -2.00
N TYR A 37 20.60 -1.36 -2.68
CA TYR A 37 21.67 -0.58 -3.32
C TYR A 37 21.46 -0.55 -4.83
N THR A 38 21.45 0.64 -5.41
CA THR A 38 21.18 0.80 -6.84
C THR A 38 21.96 1.96 -7.44
N ASN A 39 22.10 1.94 -8.77
CA ASN A 39 22.49 3.09 -9.57
C ASN A 39 21.28 3.75 -10.25
N ASP A 40 20.11 3.11 -10.21
CA ASP A 40 18.86 3.65 -10.74
C ASP A 40 18.29 4.71 -9.79
N ARG A 41 17.67 5.73 -10.36
CA ARG A 41 16.98 6.82 -9.67
C ARG A 41 15.47 6.62 -9.58
N ASN A 42 14.96 5.57 -10.21
CA ASN A 42 13.56 5.20 -10.18
C ASN A 42 13.38 3.97 -9.29
N VAL A 43 12.40 4.05 -8.38
CA VAL A 43 11.97 2.92 -7.57
C VAL A 43 10.47 2.79 -7.71
N HIS A 44 10.03 1.57 -8.02
CA HIS A 44 8.63 1.24 -8.24
C HIS A 44 8.18 0.27 -7.16
N TYR A 45 7.20 0.69 -6.36
CA TYR A 45 6.49 -0.21 -5.45
C TYR A 45 5.09 -0.43 -6.00
N ILE A 46 4.72 -1.70 -6.13
CA ILE A 46 3.41 -2.16 -6.58
C ILE A 46 2.70 -2.86 -5.45
N ASN A 47 1.37 -2.70 -5.39
CA ASN A 47 0.49 -3.42 -4.46
C ASN A 47 0.86 -3.18 -2.98
N LEU A 48 1.22 -1.94 -2.64
CA LEU A 48 1.50 -1.58 -1.25
C LEU A 48 0.23 -1.76 -0.39
N PRO A 49 0.30 -2.54 0.70
CA PRO A 49 -0.79 -2.65 1.67
C PRO A 49 -1.16 -1.29 2.28
N GLY A 50 -2.34 -1.23 2.92
CA GLY A 50 -2.70 -0.07 3.73
C GLY A 50 -1.81 0.02 4.96
N GLY A 51 -1.22 1.20 5.21
CA GLY A 51 -0.27 1.42 6.28
C GLY A 51 0.50 2.72 6.13
N GLU A 52 1.42 2.96 7.07
CA GLU A 52 2.34 4.10 7.01
C GLU A 52 3.71 3.67 6.52
N TYR A 53 4.28 4.48 5.63
CA TYR A 53 5.55 4.19 5.00
C TYR A 53 6.48 5.39 5.07
N THR A 54 7.77 5.12 5.28
CA THR A 54 8.82 6.14 5.17
C THR A 54 9.88 5.69 4.18
N PHE A 55 9.89 6.32 3.01
CA PHE A 55 10.95 6.15 2.03
C PHE A 55 12.18 6.92 2.50
N THR A 56 13.30 6.23 2.66
CA THR A 56 14.59 6.84 3.00
C THR A 56 15.58 6.55 1.90
N THR A 57 16.29 7.58 1.42
CA THR A 57 17.36 7.43 0.43
C THR A 57 18.63 8.16 0.85
N MET A 58 19.78 7.60 0.48
CA MET A 58 21.10 8.20 0.67
C MET A 58 21.93 8.03 -0.60
N ALA A 59 22.70 9.07 -0.93
CA ALA A 59 23.65 9.04 -2.02
C ALA A 59 25.07 8.86 -1.49
N ARG A 60 25.92 8.22 -2.27
CA ARG A 60 27.34 8.06 -1.98
C ARG A 60 28.09 9.24 -2.60
N ASN A 61 29.04 9.84 -1.90
CA ASN A 61 29.90 10.88 -2.46
C ASN A 61 31.03 10.28 -3.31
N LYS A 62 31.83 11.12 -3.97
CA LYS A 62 32.98 10.69 -4.80
C LYS A 62 34.01 9.86 -4.02
N ASN A 63 34.12 10.08 -2.71
CA ASN A 63 35.07 9.39 -1.82
C ASN A 63 34.49 8.08 -1.27
N GLY A 64 33.31 7.67 -1.76
CA GLY A 64 32.70 6.43 -1.35
C GLY A 64 32.03 6.46 0.02
N LYS A 65 31.82 7.63 0.64
CA LYS A 65 31.07 7.77 1.89
C LYS A 65 29.60 8.08 1.59
N TRP A 66 28.68 7.46 2.33
CA TRP A 66 27.26 7.80 2.26
C TRP A 66 27.00 9.22 2.81
N SER A 67 25.95 9.89 2.31
CA SER A 67 25.53 11.19 2.82
C SER A 67 25.24 11.10 4.32
N SER A 68 25.69 12.09 5.09
CA SER A 68 25.44 12.19 6.53
C SER A 68 23.95 12.37 6.83
N THR A 69 23.26 13.13 5.99
CA THR A 69 21.82 13.39 6.11
C THR A 69 21.06 12.55 5.09
N PRO A 70 20.20 11.60 5.52
CA PRO A 70 19.29 10.91 4.61
C PRO A 70 18.13 11.81 4.17
N ALA A 71 17.73 11.71 2.91
CA ALA A 71 16.47 12.25 2.46
C ALA A 71 15.35 11.27 2.85
N ARG A 72 14.28 11.79 3.45
CA ARG A 72 13.13 11.00 3.92
C ARG A 72 11.84 11.57 3.35
N PHE A 73 10.92 10.69 2.98
CA PHE A 73 9.58 11.04 2.55
C PHE A 73 8.59 10.06 3.20
N THR A 74 7.68 10.60 4.02
CA THR A 74 6.68 9.82 4.75
C THR A 74 5.33 9.98 4.06
N PHE A 75 4.64 8.87 3.86
CA PHE A 75 3.30 8.83 3.28
C PHE A 75 2.49 7.70 3.89
N SER A 76 1.16 7.84 3.88
CA SER A 76 0.25 6.80 4.33
C SER A 76 -0.62 6.35 3.16
N ILE A 77 -0.90 5.04 3.13
CA ILE A 77 -1.84 4.44 2.19
C ILE A 77 -3.07 4.06 2.99
N ALA A 78 -4.21 4.67 2.62
CA ALA A 78 -5.49 4.35 3.23
C ALA A 78 -5.76 2.85 3.07
N ARG A 79 -5.97 2.16 4.19
CA ARG A 79 -6.44 0.78 4.16
C ARG A 79 -7.87 0.82 3.63
N LYS A 80 -8.11 0.24 2.46
CA LYS A 80 -9.46 -0.04 1.98
C LYS A 80 -10.08 -1.06 2.94
N PHE A 81 -10.74 -0.58 3.99
CA PHE A 81 -11.71 -1.37 4.74
C PHE A 81 -12.92 -1.51 3.81
N THR A 82 -12.85 -2.48 2.91
CA THR A 82 -13.88 -2.67 1.89
C THR A 82 -15.24 -2.94 2.53
N ASP A 83 -16.28 -2.34 1.94
CA ASP A 83 -17.71 -2.53 2.19
C ASP A 83 -18.20 -3.98 2.07
N SER A 84 -17.32 -4.95 1.82
CA SER A 84 -17.65 -6.37 1.71
C SER A 84 -18.40 -6.86 2.95
N TRP A 85 -18.03 -6.41 4.16
CA TRP A 85 -18.77 -6.79 5.38
C TRP A 85 -20.19 -6.23 5.38
N LEU A 86 -20.38 -4.99 4.93
CA LEU A 86 -21.70 -4.37 4.81
C LEU A 86 -22.56 -5.08 3.75
N PHE A 87 -21.95 -5.50 2.63
CA PHE A 87 -22.62 -6.29 1.59
C PHE A 87 -23.11 -7.64 2.13
N TYR A 88 -22.26 -8.38 2.85
CA TYR A 88 -22.66 -9.64 3.49
C TYR A 88 -23.73 -9.41 4.58
N ALA A 89 -23.59 -8.36 5.39
CA ALA A 89 -24.58 -8.00 6.40
C ALA A 89 -25.96 -7.68 5.79
N LEU A 90 -25.99 -6.95 4.67
CA LEU A 90 -27.22 -6.64 3.94
C LEU A 90 -27.88 -7.91 3.38
N LEU A 91 -27.09 -8.81 2.79
CA LEU A 91 -27.58 -10.09 2.26
C LEU A 91 -28.24 -10.95 3.35
N VAL A 92 -27.59 -11.04 4.52
CA VAL A 92 -28.13 -11.75 5.69
C VAL A 92 -29.41 -11.09 6.18
N ALA A 93 -29.45 -9.75 6.26
CA ALA A 93 -30.63 -9.02 6.69
C ALA A 93 -31.84 -9.24 5.77
N VAL A 94 -31.64 -9.18 4.44
CA VAL A 94 -32.69 -9.47 3.45
C VAL A 94 -33.18 -10.90 3.57
N GLY A 95 -32.27 -11.87 3.74
CA GLY A 95 -32.63 -13.27 3.96
C GLY A 95 -33.52 -13.47 5.19
N LEU A 96 -33.19 -12.84 6.32
CA LEU A 96 -33.98 -12.91 7.55
C LEU A 96 -35.38 -12.30 7.36
N ILE A 97 -35.51 -11.17 6.66
CA ILE A 97 -36.81 -10.53 6.39
C ILE A 97 -37.70 -11.46 5.56
N LEU A 98 -37.16 -12.16 4.56
CA LEU A 98 -37.93 -13.10 3.74
C LEU A 98 -38.40 -14.32 4.54
N VAL A 99 -37.54 -14.88 5.40
CA VAL A 99 -37.90 -16.02 6.27
C VAL A 99 -38.98 -15.61 7.27
N LEU A 100 -38.82 -14.46 7.93
CA LEU A 100 -39.82 -13.95 8.88
C LEU A 100 -41.14 -13.60 8.18
N GLY A 101 -41.08 -13.00 6.99
CA GLY A 101 -42.26 -12.65 6.20
C GLY A 101 -43.06 -13.88 5.76
N THR A 102 -42.38 -14.94 5.32
CA THR A 102 -43.05 -16.21 4.94
C THR A 102 -43.65 -16.92 6.15
N PHE A 103 -42.97 -16.93 7.30
CA PHE A 103 -43.51 -17.45 8.56
C PHE A 103 -44.76 -16.70 9.00
N PHE A 104 -44.73 -15.36 8.97
CA PHE A 104 -45.86 -14.52 9.37
C PHE A 104 -47.05 -14.68 8.43
N PHE A 105 -46.81 -14.79 7.11
CA PHE A 105 -47.84 -15.04 6.11
C PHE A 105 -48.46 -16.44 6.23
N ALA A 106 -47.66 -17.46 6.56
CA ALA A 106 -48.18 -18.79 6.84
C ALA A 106 -49.01 -18.83 8.14
N ALA A 107 -48.56 -18.12 9.19
CA ALA A 107 -49.27 -18.02 10.45
C ALA A 107 -50.60 -17.28 10.34
N SER A 108 -50.68 -16.20 9.54
CA SER A 108 -51.92 -15.45 9.31
C SER A 108 -52.97 -16.25 8.51
N ARG A 109 -52.55 -17.27 7.75
CA ARG A 109 -53.45 -18.17 6.99
C ARG A 109 -54.03 -19.31 7.84
N SER A 110 -53.45 -19.60 9.00
CA SER A 110 -53.87 -20.69 9.89
C SER A 110 -54.97 -20.28 10.88
N SER A 111 -55.30 -19.00 11.00
CA SER A 111 -56.29 -18.49 11.96
C SER A 111 -57.64 -18.08 11.33
N SER A 112 -57.92 -18.52 10.10
CA SER A 112 -59.22 -18.38 9.41
C SER A 112 -59.76 -19.75 9.06
#